data_AF-A0ABD6DFA9-F1
#
_entry.id   AF-A0ABD6DFA9-F1
#
_cell.length_a   1.000
_cell.length_b   1.000
_cell.length_c   1.000
_cell.angle_alpha   90.00
_cell.angle_beta   90.00
_cell.angle_gamma   90.00
#
_symmetry.space_group_name_H-M   'P 1'
#
loop_
_entity.id
_entity.type
_entity.pdbx_description
1 polymer ?
#
loop_
_entity_poly.entity_id
_entity_poly.type
_entity_poly.pdbx_seq_one_letter_code
_entity_poly.pdbx_strand_id
1 'polypeptide(L)'
;MQTTPRTAALALVTLLVLSAVPAGAVGAVGGDHAATAVDATATTVTPTPGNGSIGVTRAVDVDLTPDHPDTVRVTTSFAVGSDVSTLGVSTVEGATVVSRDGIVDAPNIAWDYRWDEETERPSITVRVPSDRQNDRFGGYDFAEGDGWALVQYGVSAGYYSDATDSWHRSWERDGLFTTESRVEEDAVFGTQMAFLGGYERYEHTADGRNLTLVVPDAATVAEGQATVFESVSFAMDELYVAGSERDIRLFVAPDPIRRGGIQAGPTDLWVHEDMQAETADNVWVHEYLHTRQRFAPNSEMRWFTEASAEYYAALLTYREGRIDFDAFHDAVSTDRDADSVLVNDIHWTSDYAPYSKGSRVLAGLDAQIRRGSGGNYSLADVFYLVNSHRGGVTYYDLREYVVAAGGESAGEWLDEYARTESVPEIPDNASLYDSPTRPERDADGDGLTDAEEKRAGSNMFAVDTDDDGLNDSREVRTVGSDPNDPDTDGDGLPDAAEVDRGADPTDVDSDDDGLDDGTEVHESDTDPTDPDTDGDGISDGEAVAQGMDPTGEEPETRTAEPTPTTVATTAPTGTPGMATGTSATASGGSPGFGVAGGVVALGGCVVLVMRSRRRS
;
A
#
# COMPACT_ATOMS: atom_id res chain seq x y z
N MET A 1 34.37 25.07 63.91
CA MET A 1 33.63 23.81 64.12
C MET A 1 34.44 22.67 63.50
N GLN A 2 34.70 21.54 64.16
CA GLN A 2 33.77 20.44 64.49
C GLN A 2 33.16 19.79 63.22
N THR A 3 33.23 18.47 62.98
CA THR A 3 34.11 17.39 63.54
C THR A 3 33.97 16.12 62.69
N THR A 4 35.06 15.42 62.35
CA THR A 4 35.00 14.01 61.87
C THR A 4 34.97 13.04 63.05
N PRO A 5 34.35 11.85 62.90
CA PRO A 5 35.14 10.59 62.98
C PRO A 5 34.63 9.48 62.02
N ARG A 6 35.51 8.72 61.33
CA ARG A 6 35.92 7.28 61.57
C ARG A 6 34.82 6.21 61.30
N THR A 7 35.04 4.96 60.85
CA THR A 7 36.17 4.05 60.46
C THR A 7 35.53 2.83 59.72
N ALA A 8 36.17 1.84 59.07
CA ALA A 8 37.55 1.34 58.80
C ALA A 8 37.52 0.58 57.42
N ALA A 9 38.59 0.17 56.72
CA ALA A 9 39.64 -0.87 56.95
C ALA A 9 39.11 -2.27 57.39
N LEU A 10 39.62 -3.42 56.93
CA LEU A 10 40.95 -3.73 56.34
C LEU A 10 40.91 -4.92 55.32
N ALA A 11 41.98 -5.06 54.52
CA ALA A 11 42.16 -5.96 53.37
C ALA A 11 42.40 -7.48 53.64
N LEU A 12 42.44 -8.25 52.55
CA LEU A 12 43.34 -9.40 52.37
C LEU A 12 43.99 -9.38 50.96
N VAL A 13 45.02 -10.19 50.72
CA VAL A 13 45.95 -10.13 49.56
C VAL A 13 46.31 -11.53 49.05
N THR A 14 46.45 -11.69 47.73
CA THR A 14 47.26 -12.76 47.11
C THR A 14 47.97 -12.25 45.84
N LEU A 15 49.01 -12.95 45.36
CA LEU A 15 50.09 -12.36 44.55
C LEU A 15 50.71 -13.35 43.54
N LEU A 16 51.01 -12.84 42.32
CA LEU A 16 51.96 -13.35 41.30
C LEU A 16 51.68 -14.68 40.58
N VAL A 17 51.92 -14.69 39.26
CA VAL A 17 53.09 -15.32 38.57
C VAL A 17 53.35 -14.52 37.27
N LEU A 18 54.52 -14.69 36.63
CA LEU A 18 55.09 -13.78 35.62
C LEU A 18 55.63 -14.51 34.38
N SER A 19 55.25 -14.09 33.16
CA SER A 19 56.00 -14.26 31.88
C SER A 19 55.14 -13.82 30.68
N ALA A 20 55.65 -13.36 29.52
CA ALA A 20 56.92 -12.70 29.18
C ALA A 20 56.77 -12.08 27.76
N VAL A 21 57.50 -11.00 27.46
CA VAL A 21 57.47 -10.31 26.15
C VAL A 21 58.72 -10.67 25.33
N PRO A 22 58.59 -10.81 24.00
CA PRO A 22 59.46 -10.02 23.12
C PRO A 22 58.66 -9.29 22.03
N ALA A 23 59.00 -8.03 21.77
CA ALA A 23 58.44 -7.27 20.67
C ALA A 23 59.20 -7.53 19.36
N GLY A 24 58.48 -7.66 18.25
CA GLY A 24 59.02 -7.48 16.89
C GLY A 24 58.67 -6.08 16.40
N ALA A 25 59.65 -5.33 15.91
CA ALA A 25 59.47 -3.96 15.43
C ALA A 25 59.80 -3.83 13.93
N VAL A 26 59.03 -2.99 13.23
CA VAL A 26 59.32 -2.19 12.03
C VAL A 26 57.95 -1.69 11.53
N GLY A 27 57.75 -0.40 11.21
CA GLY A 27 58.61 0.76 11.41
C GLY A 27 57.90 2.02 10.92
N ALA A 28 57.96 3.12 11.68
CA ALA A 28 57.27 4.35 11.32
C ALA A 28 58.00 5.10 10.18
N VAL A 29 57.26 5.42 9.12
CA VAL A 29 57.63 6.43 8.12
C VAL A 29 56.50 7.43 8.07
N GLY A 30 56.75 8.66 8.52
CA GLY A 30 55.82 9.77 8.32
C GLY A 30 55.94 10.30 6.89
N GLY A 31 54.80 10.55 6.24
CA GLY A 31 54.70 11.27 4.98
C GLY A 31 53.55 12.27 5.06
N ASP A 32 53.83 13.54 4.81
CA ASP A 32 52.80 14.58 4.72
C ASP A 32 51.96 14.35 3.45
N HIS A 33 50.81 13.70 3.61
CA HIS A 33 49.79 13.64 2.55
C HIS A 33 48.88 14.86 2.65
N ALA A 34 49.35 15.97 2.06
CA ALA A 34 48.50 17.11 1.78
C ALA A 34 47.32 16.68 0.89
N ALA A 35 46.12 17.11 1.25
CA ALA A 35 44.90 16.83 0.51
C ALA A 35 45.08 17.22 -0.97
N THR A 36 45.12 16.22 -1.83
CA THR A 36 45.14 16.36 -3.28
C THR A 36 43.73 16.01 -3.74
N ALA A 37 42.98 17.00 -4.23
CA ALA A 37 41.65 16.76 -4.75
C ALA A 37 41.72 15.74 -5.89
N VAL A 38 41.18 14.56 -5.66
CA VAL A 38 40.98 13.55 -6.69
C VAL A 38 39.60 13.80 -7.26
N ASP A 39 39.54 14.09 -8.56
CA ASP A 39 38.31 14.25 -9.32
C ASP A 39 37.57 12.91 -9.32
N ALA A 40 36.55 12.79 -8.47
CA ALA A 40 35.85 11.53 -8.19
C ALA A 40 34.93 11.19 -9.36
N THR A 41 35.50 10.52 -10.36
CA THR A 41 34.76 9.94 -11.48
C THR A 41 33.91 8.76 -10.99
N ALA A 42 32.69 9.08 -10.52
CA ALA A 42 31.66 8.11 -10.17
C ALA A 42 31.53 7.08 -11.32
N THR A 43 31.82 5.82 -11.00
CA THR A 43 31.90 4.76 -12.01
C THR A 43 30.53 4.14 -12.17
N THR A 44 29.69 4.78 -12.98
CA THR A 44 28.27 4.47 -13.16
C THR A 44 28.04 2.97 -13.39
N VAL A 45 27.38 2.30 -12.44
CA VAL A 45 26.96 0.92 -12.64
C VAL A 45 25.98 0.87 -13.81
N THR A 46 26.30 0.01 -14.76
CA THR A 46 25.50 -0.23 -15.95
C THR A 46 24.47 -1.32 -15.61
N PRO A 47 23.17 -1.01 -15.46
CA PRO A 47 22.16 -2.04 -15.18
C PRO A 47 22.19 -3.10 -16.28
N THR A 48 22.06 -4.37 -15.89
CA THR A 48 22.30 -5.52 -16.76
C THR A 48 20.99 -6.22 -17.11
N PRO A 49 20.32 -5.81 -18.21
CA PRO A 49 19.09 -6.48 -18.64
C PRO A 49 19.40 -7.92 -19.08
N GLY A 50 18.45 -8.82 -18.83
CA GLY A 50 18.35 -10.05 -19.61
C GLY A 50 18.15 -9.71 -21.08
N ASN A 51 18.72 -10.50 -22.00
CA ASN A 51 18.55 -10.23 -23.43
C ASN A 51 17.13 -10.59 -23.87
N GLY A 52 16.23 -9.60 -23.88
CA GLY A 52 14.77 -9.79 -23.99
C GLY A 52 14.05 -9.71 -22.64
N SER A 53 14.56 -8.93 -21.68
CA SER A 53 13.86 -8.64 -20.43
C SER A 53 12.62 -7.78 -20.66
N ILE A 54 11.53 -8.15 -20.00
CA ILE A 54 10.30 -7.35 -19.86
C ILE A 54 10.48 -6.37 -18.68
N GLY A 55 9.91 -5.17 -18.76
CA GLY A 55 9.85 -4.18 -17.69
C GLY A 55 11.06 -3.25 -17.59
N VAL A 56 11.31 -2.71 -16.39
CA VAL A 56 12.41 -1.77 -16.14
C VAL A 56 13.26 -2.22 -14.96
N THR A 57 14.58 -2.27 -15.16
CA THR A 57 15.54 -2.43 -14.06
C THR A 57 16.23 -1.10 -13.79
N ARG A 58 16.06 -0.50 -12.59
CA ARG A 58 16.88 0.64 -12.16
C ARG A 58 18.09 0.19 -11.36
N ALA A 59 19.24 0.81 -11.61
CA ALA A 59 20.38 0.85 -10.71
C ALA A 59 20.37 2.19 -9.96
N VAL A 60 20.41 2.15 -8.62
CA VAL A 60 20.53 3.36 -7.78
C VAL A 60 21.89 3.38 -7.08
N ASP A 61 22.50 4.56 -7.13
CA ASP A 61 23.80 4.90 -6.56
C ASP A 61 23.65 6.24 -5.81
N VAL A 62 24.22 6.35 -4.60
CA VAL A 62 24.13 7.56 -3.76
C VAL A 62 25.51 7.87 -3.18
N ASP A 63 26.02 9.07 -3.45
CA ASP A 63 27.24 9.61 -2.81
C ASP A 63 26.88 10.64 -1.74
N LEU A 64 27.65 10.67 -0.65
CA LEU A 64 27.87 11.91 0.11
C LEU A 64 28.52 12.96 -0.80
N THR A 65 28.28 14.26 -0.57
CA THR A 65 29.00 15.30 -1.34
C THR A 65 29.82 16.24 -0.45
N PRO A 66 31.08 15.90 -0.12
CA PRO A 66 31.91 16.68 0.81
C PRO A 66 32.19 18.15 0.41
N ASP A 67 32.07 18.51 -0.87
CA ASP A 67 32.15 19.90 -1.36
C ASP A 67 30.81 20.67 -1.23
N HIS A 68 29.72 19.95 -0.95
CA HIS A 68 28.35 20.42 -0.79
C HIS A 68 27.64 19.67 0.35
N PRO A 69 28.14 19.76 1.61
CA PRO A 69 27.33 19.36 2.76
C PRO A 69 25.97 20.08 2.71
N ASP A 70 24.97 19.48 3.34
CA ASP A 70 23.54 19.76 3.14
C ASP A 70 22.97 19.11 1.85
N THR A 71 23.76 18.33 1.08
CA THR A 71 23.26 17.50 -0.04
C THR A 71 23.97 16.16 -0.24
N VAL A 72 23.19 15.14 -0.62
CA VAL A 72 23.69 13.90 -1.25
C VAL A 72 23.52 13.94 -2.77
N ARG A 73 24.37 13.24 -3.52
CA ARG A 73 24.18 13.01 -4.96
C ARG A 73 23.46 11.68 -5.13
N VAL A 74 22.36 11.67 -5.86
CA VAL A 74 21.65 10.43 -6.23
C VAL A 74 21.76 10.26 -7.74
N THR A 75 22.30 9.13 -8.19
CA THR A 75 22.31 8.73 -9.60
C THR A 75 21.40 7.53 -9.78
N THR A 76 20.37 7.67 -10.61
CA THR A 76 19.50 6.56 -11.02
C THR A 76 19.72 6.31 -12.50
N SER A 77 20.10 5.09 -12.85
CA SER A 77 20.27 4.61 -14.23
C SER A 77 19.27 3.51 -14.50
N PHE A 78 18.72 3.44 -15.71
CA PHE A 78 17.72 2.44 -16.08
C PHE A 78 18.24 1.53 -17.19
N ALA A 79 17.85 0.26 -17.16
CA ALA A 79 17.77 -0.60 -18.34
C ALA A 79 16.28 -0.79 -18.66
N VAL A 80 15.91 -0.51 -19.90
CA VAL A 80 14.53 -0.47 -20.38
C VAL A 80 14.25 -1.74 -21.20
N GLY A 81 13.16 -2.42 -20.91
CA GLY A 81 12.72 -3.65 -21.58
C GLY A 81 12.16 -3.41 -22.98
N SER A 82 11.99 -4.50 -23.74
CA SER A 82 11.51 -4.45 -25.13
C SER A 82 10.00 -4.24 -25.27
N ASP A 83 9.27 -4.38 -24.17
CA ASP A 83 7.84 -4.09 -23.95
C ASP A 83 7.57 -2.62 -23.61
N VAL A 84 8.59 -1.83 -23.27
CA VAL A 84 8.40 -0.52 -22.65
C VAL A 84 8.33 0.58 -23.70
N SER A 85 7.14 1.13 -23.95
CA SER A 85 6.95 2.25 -24.87
C SER A 85 7.22 3.63 -24.25
N THR A 86 7.11 3.77 -22.92
CA THR A 86 7.49 5.03 -22.25
C THR A 86 7.91 4.82 -20.80
N LEU A 87 8.80 5.68 -20.31
CA LEU A 87 9.29 5.71 -18.93
C LEU A 87 9.27 7.17 -18.43
N GLY A 88 8.43 7.44 -17.43
CA GLY A 88 8.36 8.69 -16.68
C GLY A 88 9.25 8.66 -15.44
N VAL A 89 9.79 9.83 -15.05
CA VAL A 89 10.67 10.00 -13.89
C VAL A 89 10.37 11.33 -13.20
N SER A 90 10.23 11.31 -11.88
CA SER A 90 10.06 12.49 -11.01
C SER A 90 11.04 12.46 -9.85
N THR A 91 11.32 13.62 -9.29
CA THR A 91 12.36 13.80 -8.25
C THR A 91 11.76 14.32 -6.94
N VAL A 92 12.30 13.89 -5.78
CA VAL A 92 11.89 14.42 -4.47
C VAL A 92 11.97 15.95 -4.40
N GLU A 93 11.08 16.55 -3.63
CA GLU A 93 11.00 18.01 -3.48
C GLU A 93 12.35 18.61 -3.01
N GLY A 94 12.72 19.74 -3.59
CA GLY A 94 14.00 20.41 -3.36
C GLY A 94 15.18 19.84 -4.14
N ALA A 95 15.03 18.70 -4.83
CA ALA A 95 16.11 18.13 -5.64
C ALA A 95 16.55 19.05 -6.78
N THR A 96 17.86 19.08 -7.04
CA THR A 96 18.46 19.84 -8.14
C THR A 96 19.12 18.89 -9.13
N VAL A 97 18.63 18.85 -10.38
CA VAL A 97 19.24 18.07 -11.46
C VAL A 97 20.67 18.53 -11.72
N VAL A 98 21.61 17.57 -11.69
CA VAL A 98 23.04 17.76 -11.97
C VAL A 98 23.35 17.37 -13.41
N SER A 99 22.87 16.19 -13.84
CA SER A 99 23.03 15.70 -15.21
C SER A 99 21.93 14.71 -15.60
N ARG A 100 21.74 14.54 -16.90
CA ARG A 100 20.77 13.61 -17.52
C ARG A 100 21.37 13.06 -18.79
N ASP A 101 21.13 11.78 -19.06
CA ASP A 101 21.39 11.13 -20.34
C ASP A 101 20.15 10.32 -20.71
N GLY A 102 19.66 10.43 -21.94
CA GLY A 102 18.36 9.85 -22.33
C GLY A 102 17.10 10.34 -21.58
N ILE A 103 17.21 11.27 -20.62
CA ILE A 103 16.08 11.81 -19.84
C ILE A 103 15.84 13.28 -20.21
N VAL A 104 14.62 13.60 -20.62
CA VAL A 104 14.17 14.92 -21.11
C VAL A 104 13.00 15.48 -20.28
N ASP A 105 12.70 16.78 -20.43
CA ASP A 105 11.59 17.45 -19.72
C ASP A 105 10.21 16.94 -20.21
N ALA A 106 9.28 16.66 -19.29
CA ALA A 106 8.00 16.00 -19.61
C ALA A 106 6.72 16.82 -19.29
N PRO A 107 6.63 18.12 -19.65
CA PRO A 107 5.64 19.07 -19.12
C PRO A 107 4.17 18.86 -19.55
N ASN A 108 3.81 17.70 -20.11
CA ASN A 108 2.45 17.35 -20.53
C ASN A 108 1.96 15.99 -20.00
N ILE A 109 2.72 15.31 -19.12
CA ILE A 109 2.35 14.06 -18.44
C ILE A 109 2.47 14.22 -16.93
N ALA A 110 2.11 13.20 -16.14
CA ALA A 110 2.13 13.24 -14.67
C ALA A 110 3.53 13.10 -14.04
N TRP A 111 4.60 13.42 -14.79
CA TRP A 111 6.00 13.22 -14.41
C TRP A 111 6.82 14.47 -14.72
N ASP A 112 7.86 14.76 -13.92
CA ASP A 112 8.77 15.89 -14.18
C ASP A 112 9.53 15.70 -15.50
N TYR A 113 9.97 14.47 -15.71
CA TYR A 113 10.87 14.02 -16.77
C TYR A 113 10.39 12.72 -17.40
N ARG A 114 10.96 12.39 -18.56
CA ARG A 114 10.68 11.17 -19.30
C ARG A 114 11.92 10.68 -20.05
N TRP A 115 11.95 9.40 -20.37
CA TRP A 115 12.85 8.82 -21.37
C TRP A 115 12.60 9.43 -22.75
N ASP A 116 13.65 9.48 -23.57
CA ASP A 116 13.64 10.01 -24.95
C ASP A 116 13.21 9.00 -26.02
N GLU A 117 12.93 7.74 -25.65
CA GLU A 117 12.58 6.61 -26.54
C GLU A 117 13.73 6.18 -27.48
N GLU A 118 14.93 6.76 -27.36
CA GLU A 118 16.10 6.46 -28.21
C GLU A 118 17.29 5.88 -27.43
N THR A 119 17.48 6.28 -26.17
CA THR A 119 18.66 5.92 -25.37
C THR A 119 18.48 4.58 -24.65
N GLU A 120 19.26 3.54 -25.02
CA GLU A 120 19.17 2.17 -24.45
C GLU A 120 19.26 2.09 -22.91
N ARG A 121 19.96 3.04 -22.28
CA ARG A 121 20.18 3.10 -20.83
C ARG A 121 20.12 4.54 -20.34
N PRO A 122 18.92 5.12 -20.15
CA PRO A 122 18.79 6.50 -19.70
C PRO A 122 19.21 6.61 -18.23
N SER A 123 19.66 7.79 -17.81
CA SER A 123 20.04 8.06 -16.43
C SER A 123 19.80 9.52 -16.03
N ILE A 124 19.61 9.72 -14.73
CA ILE A 124 19.48 11.03 -14.10
C ILE A 124 20.34 11.10 -12.83
N THR A 125 21.12 12.17 -12.71
CA THR A 125 21.84 12.53 -11.49
C THR A 125 21.19 13.78 -10.89
N VAL A 126 20.79 13.71 -9.63
CA VAL A 126 20.32 14.85 -8.84
C VAL A 126 21.21 15.07 -7.63
N ARG A 127 21.14 16.28 -7.05
CA ARG A 127 21.44 16.48 -5.64
C ARG A 127 20.13 16.57 -4.88
N VAL A 128 19.98 15.76 -3.84
CA VAL A 128 18.86 15.78 -2.89
C VAL A 128 19.34 16.49 -1.63
N PRO A 129 18.56 17.44 -1.05
CA PRO A 129 18.87 18.00 0.26
C PRO A 129 19.00 16.89 1.31
N SER A 130 20.12 16.86 2.04
CA SER A 130 20.30 15.90 3.13
C SER A 130 19.56 16.34 4.40
N ASP A 131 19.24 17.63 4.56
CA ASP A 131 18.70 18.28 5.76
C ASP A 131 17.19 18.57 5.70
N ARG A 132 16.34 17.58 5.36
CA ARG A 132 14.90 17.84 5.22
C ARG A 132 14.25 18.16 6.58
N GLN A 133 13.81 19.40 6.75
CA GLN A 133 13.05 19.84 7.92
C GLN A 133 11.57 19.43 7.85
N ASN A 134 10.98 19.15 9.01
CA ASN A 134 9.57 18.79 9.15
C ASN A 134 8.74 19.96 9.71
N ASP A 135 7.80 20.50 8.94
CA ASP A 135 6.97 21.64 9.37
C ASP A 135 5.90 21.27 10.43
N ARG A 136 5.52 19.99 10.57
CA ARG A 136 4.45 19.50 11.47
C ARG A 136 4.96 19.19 12.88
N PHE A 137 6.15 18.62 12.97
CA PHE A 137 6.79 18.18 14.22
C PHE A 137 7.98 19.07 14.63
N GLY A 138 8.63 19.72 13.68
CA GLY A 138 9.88 20.47 13.89
C GLY A 138 11.12 19.57 13.94
N GLY A 139 12.28 20.14 13.62
CA GLY A 139 13.53 19.40 13.47
C GLY A 139 13.65 18.76 12.08
N TYR A 140 14.57 17.81 11.94
CA TYR A 140 14.91 17.17 10.67
C TYR A 140 14.32 15.75 10.58
N ASP A 141 13.69 15.40 9.46
CA ASP A 141 13.31 14.01 9.13
C ASP A 141 14.50 13.22 8.57
N PHE A 142 15.45 13.91 7.96
CA PHE A 142 16.64 13.35 7.31
C PHE A 142 17.80 14.31 7.56
N ALA A 143 19.02 13.78 7.76
CA ALA A 143 20.18 14.60 8.09
C ALA A 143 21.51 13.98 7.63
N GLU A 144 22.54 14.83 7.60
CA GLU A 144 23.95 14.49 7.38
C GLU A 144 24.77 14.93 8.61
N GLY A 145 25.76 14.14 8.98
CA GLY A 145 26.66 14.38 10.10
C GLY A 145 28.13 14.13 9.74
N ASP A 146 29.01 14.06 10.74
CA ASP A 146 30.45 13.89 10.52
C ASP A 146 30.78 12.46 10.04
N GLY A 147 30.74 12.28 8.71
CA GLY A 147 31.02 11.00 8.04
C GLY A 147 29.81 10.08 7.83
N TRP A 148 28.58 10.57 8.00
CA TRP A 148 27.36 9.77 7.77
C TRP A 148 26.20 10.62 7.22
N ALA A 149 25.21 9.97 6.59
CA ALA A 149 23.91 10.57 6.26
C ALA A 149 22.78 9.53 6.26
N LEU A 150 21.58 9.92 6.70
CA LEU A 150 20.34 9.15 6.52
C LEU A 150 19.39 9.98 5.67
N VAL A 151 19.02 9.46 4.49
CA VAL A 151 18.34 10.23 3.43
C VAL A 151 17.23 9.44 2.73
N GLN A 152 16.10 10.08 2.47
CA GLN A 152 15.13 9.58 1.49
C GLN A 152 15.57 10.00 0.08
N TYR A 153 16.34 9.13 -0.58
CA TYR A 153 16.98 9.42 -1.87
C TYR A 153 16.03 9.38 -3.08
N GLY A 154 14.79 8.88 -2.87
CA GLY A 154 13.91 8.36 -3.91
C GLY A 154 13.81 9.18 -5.20
N VAL A 155 14.40 8.66 -6.28
CA VAL A 155 14.00 9.02 -7.65
C VAL A 155 12.84 8.10 -8.02
N SER A 156 11.65 8.70 -8.06
CA SER A 156 10.41 8.02 -8.43
C SER A 156 10.34 7.88 -9.94
N ALA A 157 10.07 6.68 -10.42
CA ALA A 157 9.90 6.38 -11.84
C ALA A 157 8.67 5.49 -12.08
N GLY A 158 8.25 5.37 -13.32
CA GLY A 158 7.22 4.43 -13.74
C GLY A 158 7.11 4.38 -15.26
N TYR A 159 6.69 3.25 -15.79
CA TYR A 159 6.72 2.97 -17.23
C TYR A 159 5.41 2.38 -17.71
N TYR A 160 5.16 2.45 -19.02
CA TYR A 160 4.07 1.72 -19.67
C TYR A 160 4.63 0.45 -20.28
N SER A 161 3.98 -0.68 -20.02
CA SER A 161 4.25 -1.95 -20.70
C SER A 161 3.21 -2.16 -21.79
N ASP A 162 3.66 -2.27 -23.03
CA ASP A 162 2.84 -2.69 -24.16
C ASP A 162 2.46 -4.18 -24.05
N ALA A 163 3.14 -4.95 -23.18
CA ALA A 163 2.86 -6.37 -22.93
C ALA A 163 1.81 -6.62 -21.84
N THR A 164 1.35 -5.57 -21.13
CA THR A 164 0.27 -5.66 -20.12
C THR A 164 -0.72 -4.48 -20.24
N ASP A 165 -0.65 -3.73 -21.35
CA ASP A 165 -1.31 -2.43 -21.64
C ASP A 165 -1.47 -1.47 -20.44
N SER A 166 -0.45 -1.37 -19.57
CA SER A 166 -0.61 -0.71 -18.26
C SER A 166 0.64 -0.03 -17.70
N TRP A 167 0.40 0.89 -16.76
CA TRP A 167 1.43 1.67 -16.07
C TRP A 167 1.92 0.98 -14.79
N HIS A 168 3.23 0.68 -14.76
CA HIS A 168 3.96 0.10 -13.63
C HIS A 168 4.86 1.15 -12.97
N ARG A 169 4.69 1.45 -11.68
CA ARG A 169 5.46 2.50 -10.98
C ARG A 169 6.43 1.91 -9.96
N SER A 170 7.57 2.57 -9.77
CA SER A 170 8.70 2.12 -8.92
C SER A 170 8.47 2.18 -7.39
N TRP A 171 7.22 2.41 -6.99
CA TRP A 171 6.68 2.33 -5.63
C TRP A 171 5.42 1.46 -5.56
N GLU A 172 4.90 1.03 -6.70
CA GLU A 172 3.84 0.03 -6.77
C GLU A 172 4.44 -1.35 -6.53
N ARG A 173 3.55 -2.26 -6.16
CA ARG A 173 3.95 -3.46 -5.43
C ARG A 173 4.40 -4.60 -6.33
N ASP A 174 3.72 -4.78 -7.47
CA ASP A 174 3.61 -6.08 -8.15
C ASP A 174 4.04 -6.02 -9.64
N GLY A 175 4.41 -4.83 -10.14
CA GLY A 175 4.92 -4.62 -11.50
C GLY A 175 6.39 -5.00 -11.72
N LEU A 176 6.82 -5.12 -12.99
CA LEU A 176 8.17 -5.58 -13.36
C LEU A 176 9.27 -4.49 -13.20
N PHE A 177 9.23 -3.76 -12.08
CA PHE A 177 10.17 -2.68 -11.75
C PHE A 177 11.29 -3.16 -10.81
N THR A 178 12.29 -3.84 -11.35
CA THR A 178 13.43 -4.34 -10.56
C THR A 178 14.33 -3.19 -10.09
N THR A 179 14.77 -3.24 -8.83
CA THR A 179 15.73 -2.26 -8.26
C THR A 179 17.01 -2.96 -7.83
N GLU A 180 18.11 -2.67 -8.54
CA GLU A 180 19.48 -2.98 -8.12
C GLU A 180 20.03 -1.77 -7.33
N SER A 181 20.49 -1.99 -6.09
CA SER A 181 21.12 -0.93 -5.27
C SER A 181 22.60 -1.23 -5.09
N ARG A 182 23.48 -0.27 -5.43
CA ARG A 182 24.92 -0.42 -5.24
C ARG A 182 25.31 -0.16 -3.79
N VAL A 183 25.54 -1.22 -3.02
CA VAL A 183 26.21 -1.13 -1.72
C VAL A 183 27.70 -0.83 -1.93
N GLU A 184 28.09 0.43 -1.74
CA GLU A 184 29.45 0.76 -1.27
C GLU A 184 29.66 0.17 0.14
N GLU A 185 30.90 -0.12 0.53
CA GLU A 185 31.19 -0.87 1.77
C GLU A 185 30.56 -0.20 3.02
N ASP A 186 30.49 1.14 3.03
CA ASP A 186 29.91 1.97 4.09
C ASP A 186 28.49 2.51 3.74
N ALA A 187 27.60 1.69 3.14
CA ALA A 187 26.22 2.11 2.83
C ALA A 187 25.15 1.00 2.96
N VAL A 188 23.88 1.41 3.17
CA VAL A 188 22.70 0.52 3.22
C VAL A 188 21.49 1.16 2.52
N PHE A 189 20.93 0.48 1.52
CA PHE A 189 19.83 0.97 0.66
C PHE A 189 18.56 0.15 0.86
N GLY A 190 17.52 0.74 1.44
CA GLY A 190 16.15 0.22 1.42
C GLY A 190 15.45 0.49 0.07
N THR A 191 14.12 0.53 0.06
CA THR A 191 13.33 0.87 -1.15
C THR A 191 13.19 2.38 -1.39
N GLN A 192 13.28 3.22 -0.35
CA GLN A 192 13.24 4.67 -0.43
C GLN A 192 14.27 5.40 0.46
N MET A 193 14.74 4.76 1.53
CA MET A 193 15.76 5.31 2.44
C MET A 193 17.15 4.71 2.17
N ALA A 194 18.19 5.53 2.27
CA ALA A 194 19.57 5.07 2.32
C ALA A 194 20.29 5.65 3.54
N PHE A 195 21.07 4.80 4.21
CA PHE A 195 22.09 5.21 5.16
C PHE A 195 23.48 5.13 4.52
N LEU A 196 24.33 6.09 4.81
CA LEU A 196 25.73 6.17 4.39
C LEU A 196 26.59 6.46 5.62
N GLY A 197 27.79 5.87 5.69
CA GLY A 197 28.71 5.94 6.84
C GLY A 197 28.89 4.59 7.53
N GLY A 198 29.66 4.54 8.62
CA GLY A 198 29.87 3.33 9.40
C GLY A 198 28.57 2.85 10.10
N TYR A 199 28.30 1.55 10.05
CA TYR A 199 27.13 0.92 10.69
C TYR A 199 27.41 -0.53 11.12
N GLU A 200 26.66 -0.98 12.12
CA GLU A 200 26.44 -2.40 12.41
C GLU A 200 25.09 -2.84 11.84
N ARG A 201 25.05 -4.01 11.17
CA ARG A 201 23.80 -4.65 10.74
C ARG A 201 23.47 -5.83 11.64
N TYR A 202 22.21 -5.90 12.02
CA TYR A 202 21.61 -7.01 12.74
C TYR A 202 20.45 -7.57 11.90
N GLU A 203 20.27 -8.89 11.92
CA GLU A 203 19.27 -9.60 11.14
C GLU A 203 18.49 -10.55 12.04
N HIS A 204 17.16 -10.59 11.87
CA HIS A 204 16.24 -11.49 12.57
C HIS A 204 15.20 -12.01 11.58
N THR A 205 14.69 -13.23 11.75
CA THR A 205 13.63 -13.79 10.88
C THR A 205 12.41 -14.12 11.73
N ALA A 206 11.29 -13.45 11.43
CA ALA A 206 10.01 -13.63 12.11
C ALA A 206 8.93 -13.95 11.07
N ASP A 207 8.17 -15.03 11.29
CA ASP A 207 7.13 -15.54 10.39
C ASP A 207 7.54 -15.48 8.90
N GLY A 208 8.62 -16.19 8.55
CA GLY A 208 9.17 -16.29 7.20
C GLY A 208 9.91 -15.06 6.66
N ARG A 209 9.79 -13.90 7.32
CA ARG A 209 10.20 -12.58 6.82
C ARG A 209 11.43 -12.07 7.58
N ASN A 210 12.37 -11.39 6.92
CA ASN A 210 13.57 -10.85 7.56
C ASN A 210 13.39 -9.41 8.02
N LEU A 211 13.70 -9.15 9.29
CA LEU A 211 13.91 -7.84 9.86
C LEU A 211 15.41 -7.49 9.80
N THR A 212 15.75 -6.40 9.11
CA THR A 212 17.11 -5.86 9.06
C THR A 212 17.19 -4.58 9.90
N LEU A 213 17.90 -4.62 11.03
CA LEU A 213 18.18 -3.42 11.84
C LEU A 213 19.57 -2.87 11.48
N VAL A 214 19.60 -1.60 11.11
CA VAL A 214 20.82 -0.83 10.78
C VAL A 214 21.07 0.15 11.92
N VAL A 215 22.19 -0.02 12.62
CA VAL A 215 22.62 0.87 13.71
C VAL A 215 23.86 1.63 13.25
N PRO A 216 23.77 2.94 12.94
CA PRO A 216 24.94 3.76 12.65
C PRO A 216 25.96 3.77 13.78
N ASP A 217 27.25 3.90 13.45
CA ASP A 217 28.35 4.13 14.43
C ASP A 217 28.13 5.40 15.28
N ALA A 218 27.28 6.32 14.78
CA ALA A 218 26.88 7.55 15.46
C ALA A 218 25.67 7.40 16.40
N ALA A 219 25.00 6.24 16.42
CA ALA A 219 23.75 6.00 17.14
C ALA A 219 23.86 4.83 18.15
N THR A 220 22.91 4.72 19.07
CA THR A 220 22.82 3.61 20.03
C THR A 220 21.39 3.07 20.21
N VAL A 221 21.22 1.77 20.43
CA VAL A 221 19.91 1.21 20.81
C VAL A 221 19.88 1.02 22.32
N ALA A 222 19.31 1.99 23.04
CA ALA A 222 19.39 2.07 24.50
C ALA A 222 18.81 0.84 25.23
N GLU A 223 17.76 0.24 24.66
CA GLU A 223 17.07 -0.96 25.15
C GLU A 223 17.64 -2.29 24.59
N GLY A 224 18.60 -2.21 23.66
CA GLY A 224 19.19 -3.35 22.95
C GLY A 224 18.38 -3.83 21.73
N GLN A 225 19.09 -4.35 20.72
CA GLN A 225 18.53 -4.73 19.42
C GLN A 225 17.50 -5.86 19.52
N ALA A 226 17.66 -6.77 20.49
CA ALA A 226 16.73 -7.89 20.70
C ALA A 226 15.32 -7.40 21.05
N THR A 227 15.21 -6.40 21.92
CA THR A 227 13.96 -5.75 22.36
C THR A 227 13.17 -5.19 21.18
N VAL A 228 13.88 -4.51 20.25
CA VAL A 228 13.29 -3.97 19.02
C VAL A 228 12.79 -5.09 18.11
N PHE A 229 13.60 -6.12 17.87
CA PHE A 229 13.17 -7.26 17.05
C PHE A 229 11.99 -8.02 17.65
N GLU A 230 12.01 -8.28 18.97
CA GLU A 230 10.91 -8.96 19.67
C GLU A 230 9.59 -8.20 19.49
N SER A 231 9.58 -6.88 19.74
CA SER A 231 8.34 -6.08 19.70
C SER A 231 7.79 -5.90 18.28
N VAL A 232 8.66 -5.70 17.28
CA VAL A 232 8.23 -5.68 15.86
C VAL A 232 7.76 -7.08 15.43
N SER A 233 8.41 -8.16 15.86
CA SER A 233 8.01 -9.54 15.54
C SER A 233 6.66 -9.91 16.17
N PHE A 234 6.38 -9.41 17.38
CA PHE A 234 5.06 -9.57 18.01
C PHE A 234 3.97 -8.86 17.21
N ALA A 235 4.24 -7.65 16.71
CA ALA A 235 3.34 -6.94 15.81
C ALA A 235 3.18 -7.62 14.42
N MET A 236 4.18 -8.38 13.96
CA MET A 236 4.10 -9.18 12.72
C MET A 236 3.24 -10.44 12.83
N ASP A 237 3.10 -11.01 14.02
CA ASP A 237 2.27 -12.19 14.33
C ASP A 237 0.82 -11.78 14.61
N GLU A 238 0.61 -10.68 15.35
CA GLU A 238 -0.71 -10.21 15.77
C GLU A 238 -1.48 -9.37 14.73
N LEU A 239 -0.79 -8.73 13.76
CA LEU A 239 -1.44 -7.90 12.72
C LEU A 239 -1.06 -8.35 11.31
N TYR A 240 -1.72 -9.42 10.88
CA TYR A 240 -1.70 -9.89 9.50
C TYR A 240 -2.47 -8.95 8.56
N VAL A 241 -1.85 -8.62 7.42
CA VAL A 241 -2.45 -7.93 6.27
C VAL A 241 -2.01 -8.69 5.01
N ALA A 242 -2.94 -9.06 4.14
CA ALA A 242 -2.61 -9.83 2.94
C ALA A 242 -1.60 -9.11 2.02
N GLY A 243 -0.66 -9.86 1.45
CA GLY A 243 0.36 -9.35 0.55
C GLY A 243 1.46 -8.51 1.23
N SER A 244 1.54 -8.49 2.57
CA SER A 244 2.50 -7.69 3.34
C SER A 244 3.81 -8.42 3.67
N GLU A 245 4.06 -9.56 3.01
CA GLU A 245 5.07 -10.56 3.41
C GLU A 245 6.49 -10.22 2.95
N ARG A 246 6.88 -8.95 3.10
CA ARG A 246 8.15 -8.38 2.64
C ARG A 246 9.13 -8.23 3.81
N ASP A 247 10.42 -8.35 3.49
CA ASP A 247 11.51 -8.02 4.41
C ASP A 247 11.45 -6.53 4.79
N ILE A 248 11.65 -6.21 6.07
CA ILE A 248 11.52 -4.86 6.63
C ILE A 248 12.89 -4.34 7.04
N ARG A 249 13.14 -3.05 6.80
CA ARG A 249 14.35 -2.36 7.21
C ARG A 249 14.08 -1.29 8.25
N LEU A 250 14.72 -1.48 9.39
CA LEU A 250 14.67 -0.63 10.56
C LEU A 250 16.00 0.15 10.60
N PHE A 251 15.96 1.48 10.51
CA PHE A 251 17.15 2.33 10.69
C PHE A 251 17.09 3.03 12.05
N VAL A 252 18.18 3.01 12.82
CA VAL A 252 18.31 3.87 14.01
C VAL A 252 18.76 5.26 13.55
N ALA A 253 18.01 6.31 13.88
CA ALA A 253 18.33 7.68 13.53
C ALA A 253 19.05 8.40 14.70
N PRO A 254 20.28 8.91 14.51
CA PRO A 254 21.00 9.71 15.51
C PRO A 254 20.65 11.21 15.44
N ASP A 255 21.05 11.94 16.49
CA ASP A 255 21.13 13.41 16.53
C ASP A 255 21.86 13.93 15.26
N PRO A 256 21.35 14.92 14.50
CA PRO A 256 20.29 15.87 14.86
C PRO A 256 18.91 15.56 14.27
N ILE A 257 18.64 14.31 13.84
CA ILE A 257 17.30 13.91 13.37
C ILE A 257 16.31 14.06 14.53
N ARG A 258 15.05 14.40 14.26
CA ARG A 258 14.05 14.61 15.32
C ARG A 258 13.74 13.30 16.05
N ARG A 259 13.34 13.41 17.32
CA ARG A 259 12.69 12.33 18.07
C ARG A 259 11.37 11.90 17.40
N GLY A 260 10.96 10.66 17.65
CA GLY A 260 9.90 9.96 16.92
C GLY A 260 10.51 9.04 15.84
N GLY A 261 9.76 8.80 14.76
CA GLY A 261 10.20 8.02 13.61
C GLY A 261 9.72 8.60 12.28
N ILE A 262 9.93 7.85 11.19
CA ILE A 262 9.13 7.94 9.96
C ILE A 262 9.18 6.61 9.19
N GLN A 263 8.08 6.24 8.53
CA GLN A 263 8.03 5.25 7.45
C GLN A 263 8.32 5.90 6.09
N ALA A 264 8.90 5.15 5.15
CA ALA A 264 9.01 5.55 3.75
C ALA A 264 8.88 4.35 2.79
N GLY A 265 7.69 4.17 2.22
CA GLY A 265 7.41 3.05 1.32
C GLY A 265 7.17 1.72 2.06
N PRO A 266 7.00 0.61 1.32
CA PRO A 266 6.42 -0.62 1.88
C PRO A 266 7.34 -1.41 2.82
N THR A 267 8.60 -1.00 2.99
CA THR A 267 9.64 -1.77 3.70
C THR A 267 10.52 -0.97 4.65
N ASP A 268 10.64 0.35 4.49
CA ASP A 268 11.65 1.14 5.20
C ASP A 268 11.02 2.00 6.28
N LEU A 269 11.67 2.05 7.45
CA LEU A 269 11.38 3.02 8.50
C LEU A 269 12.63 3.40 9.28
N TRP A 270 12.66 4.60 9.84
CA TRP A 270 13.64 4.96 10.87
C TRP A 270 12.95 5.33 12.19
N VAL A 271 13.64 5.08 13.30
CA VAL A 271 13.24 5.50 14.65
C VAL A 271 14.45 6.11 15.35
N HIS A 272 14.23 7.24 16.03
CA HIS A 272 15.31 7.97 16.71
C HIS A 272 15.88 7.18 17.91
N GLU A 273 17.19 7.26 18.12
CA GLU A 273 17.94 6.42 19.06
C GLU A 273 17.49 6.49 20.53
N ASP A 274 16.86 7.61 20.92
CA ASP A 274 16.25 7.85 22.23
C ASP A 274 14.88 7.18 22.46
N MET A 275 14.21 6.66 21.43
CA MET A 275 12.86 6.07 21.57
C MET A 275 12.93 4.62 22.09
N GLN A 276 11.82 4.13 22.66
CA GLN A 276 11.79 2.87 23.41
C GLN A 276 10.54 2.05 23.08
N ALA A 277 10.73 0.80 22.66
CA ALA A 277 9.68 -0.20 22.51
C ALA A 277 9.01 -0.56 23.84
N GLU A 278 9.68 -0.36 24.98
CA GLU A 278 9.11 -0.65 26.31
C GLU A 278 8.22 0.48 26.88
N THR A 279 7.56 1.27 26.02
CA THR A 279 6.66 2.37 26.42
C THR A 279 5.39 2.40 25.57
N ALA A 280 4.31 3.03 26.05
CA ALA A 280 3.05 3.11 25.28
C ALA A 280 3.18 3.91 23.97
N ASP A 281 4.15 4.82 23.90
CA ASP A 281 4.60 5.54 22.70
C ASP A 281 5.64 4.67 21.95
N ASN A 282 5.23 3.45 21.57
CA ASN A 282 6.10 2.48 20.90
C ASN A 282 6.23 2.81 19.41
N VAL A 283 7.10 3.78 19.12
CA VAL A 283 7.38 4.25 17.76
C VAL A 283 7.82 3.11 16.82
N TRP A 284 8.55 2.10 17.30
CA TRP A 284 8.94 0.96 16.45
C TRP A 284 7.73 0.19 15.90
N VAL A 285 6.68 0.00 16.71
CA VAL A 285 5.42 -0.62 16.28
C VAL A 285 4.54 0.37 15.50
N HIS A 286 4.56 1.66 15.84
CA HIS A 286 3.84 2.72 15.13
C HIS A 286 4.27 2.81 13.66
N GLU A 287 5.56 3.03 13.41
CA GLU A 287 6.12 3.13 12.06
C GLU A 287 6.05 1.79 11.30
N TYR A 288 6.18 0.66 12.02
CA TYR A 288 5.93 -0.65 11.44
C TYR A 288 4.50 -0.77 10.91
N LEU A 289 3.49 -0.25 11.62
CA LEU A 289 2.11 -0.32 11.14
C LEU A 289 1.89 0.52 9.87
N HIS A 290 2.59 1.65 9.71
CA HIS A 290 2.57 2.37 8.42
C HIS A 290 3.10 1.51 7.26
N THR A 291 3.97 0.51 7.49
CA THR A 291 4.36 -0.48 6.46
C THR A 291 3.29 -1.55 6.20
N ARG A 292 2.22 -1.62 7.01
CA ARG A 292 1.05 -2.51 6.84
C ARG A 292 -0.15 -1.81 6.23
N GLN A 293 -0.23 -0.48 6.34
CA GLN A 293 -1.36 0.32 5.86
C GLN A 293 -1.36 0.44 4.32
N ARG A 294 -2.01 -0.51 3.65
CA ARG A 294 -2.14 -0.60 2.18
C ARG A 294 -3.24 0.29 1.59
N PHE A 295 -4.24 0.66 2.39
CA PHE A 295 -5.45 1.33 1.91
C PHE A 295 -5.23 2.76 1.40
N ALA A 296 -6.05 3.20 0.45
CA ALA A 296 -6.08 4.58 -0.03
C ALA A 296 -7.26 5.34 0.61
N PRO A 297 -7.07 6.07 1.73
CA PRO A 297 -8.18 6.70 2.45
C PRO A 297 -8.71 7.93 1.70
N ASN A 298 -10.05 8.04 1.64
CA ASN A 298 -10.70 9.28 1.21
C ASN A 298 -10.49 10.43 2.24
N SER A 299 -11.02 11.62 1.95
CA SER A 299 -10.88 12.79 2.82
C SER A 299 -11.42 12.59 4.25
N GLU A 300 -12.41 11.72 4.43
CA GLU A 300 -13.07 11.40 5.71
C GLU A 300 -12.34 10.26 6.47
N MET A 301 -11.48 9.49 5.81
CA MET A 301 -10.76 8.35 6.39
C MET A 301 -9.31 8.64 6.82
N ARG A 302 -8.74 9.80 6.46
CA ARG A 302 -7.34 10.17 6.78
C ARG A 302 -6.98 10.12 8.28
N TRP A 303 -7.95 10.22 9.20
CA TRP A 303 -7.67 10.07 10.63
C TRP A 303 -7.30 8.63 11.01
N PHE A 304 -7.80 7.63 10.27
CA PHE A 304 -7.66 6.21 10.62
C PHE A 304 -6.21 5.71 10.48
N THR A 305 -5.42 6.29 9.58
CA THR A 305 -4.00 6.00 9.36
C THR A 305 -3.17 6.21 10.65
N GLU A 306 -3.10 7.44 11.15
CA GLU A 306 -2.36 7.76 12.39
C GLU A 306 -3.02 7.11 13.61
N ALA A 307 -4.36 7.11 13.67
CA ALA A 307 -5.12 6.60 14.81
C ALA A 307 -4.89 5.10 15.05
N SER A 308 -4.82 4.30 13.99
CA SER A 308 -4.57 2.86 14.10
C SER A 308 -3.10 2.57 14.40
N ALA A 309 -2.16 3.34 13.86
CA ALA A 309 -0.74 3.23 14.20
C ALA A 309 -0.50 3.51 15.71
N GLU A 310 -1.06 4.61 16.22
CA GLU A 310 -1.01 4.96 17.64
C GLU A 310 -1.71 3.93 18.52
N TYR A 311 -2.92 3.52 18.15
CA TYR A 311 -3.70 2.56 18.93
C TYR A 311 -3.01 1.19 19.03
N TYR A 312 -2.49 0.67 17.92
CA TYR A 312 -1.81 -0.63 17.92
C TYR A 312 -0.41 -0.58 18.54
N ALA A 313 0.31 0.54 18.45
CA ALA A 313 1.55 0.74 19.21
C ALA A 313 1.31 0.57 20.72
N ALA A 314 0.30 1.23 21.28
CA ALA A 314 -0.05 1.08 22.69
C ALA A 314 -0.61 -0.33 23.02
N LEU A 315 -1.56 -0.83 22.20
CA LEU A 315 -2.24 -2.11 22.45
C LEU A 315 -1.27 -3.31 22.40
N LEU A 316 -0.39 -3.37 21.39
CA LEU A 316 0.50 -4.51 21.21
C LEU A 316 1.61 -4.52 22.27
N THR A 317 2.15 -3.35 22.64
CA THR A 317 3.13 -3.24 23.73
C THR A 317 2.56 -3.72 25.07
N TYR A 318 1.26 -3.50 25.30
CA TYR A 318 0.54 -4.06 26.45
C TYR A 318 0.34 -5.58 26.34
N ARG A 319 -0.09 -6.08 25.18
CA ARG A 319 -0.35 -7.52 24.95
C ARG A 319 0.92 -8.38 24.95
N GLU A 320 2.06 -7.80 24.55
CA GLU A 320 3.40 -8.37 24.69
C GLU A 320 3.86 -8.41 26.16
N GLY A 321 3.26 -7.57 27.02
CA GLY A 321 3.54 -7.48 28.46
C GLY A 321 4.68 -6.53 28.83
N ARG A 322 5.08 -5.62 27.92
CA ARG A 322 6.12 -4.60 28.19
C ARG A 322 5.60 -3.43 29.04
N ILE A 323 4.32 -3.09 28.90
CA ILE A 323 3.60 -2.15 29.78
C ILE A 323 2.42 -2.84 30.48
N ASP A 324 1.94 -2.26 31.58
CA ASP A 324 0.71 -2.71 32.25
C ASP A 324 -0.56 -2.07 31.65
N PHE A 325 -1.73 -2.56 32.08
CA PHE A 325 -3.01 -2.09 31.58
C PHE A 325 -3.28 -0.62 31.92
N ASP A 326 -2.82 -0.15 33.09
CA ASP A 326 -2.97 1.24 33.52
C ASP A 326 -2.23 2.17 32.55
N ALA A 327 -0.99 1.83 32.16
CA ALA A 327 -0.20 2.59 31.19
C ALA A 327 -0.79 2.59 29.76
N PHE A 328 -1.38 1.48 29.32
CA PHE A 328 -2.13 1.42 28.06
C PHE A 328 -3.39 2.28 28.11
N HIS A 329 -4.17 2.17 29.19
CA HIS A 329 -5.43 2.89 29.37
C HIS A 329 -5.21 4.40 29.45
N ASP A 330 -4.19 4.86 30.19
CA ASP A 330 -3.79 6.28 30.26
C ASP A 330 -3.43 6.84 28.87
N ALA A 331 -2.69 6.08 28.05
CA ALA A 331 -2.28 6.51 26.72
C ALA A 331 -3.49 6.76 25.79
N VAL A 332 -4.44 5.82 25.73
CA VAL A 332 -5.63 5.92 24.86
C VAL A 332 -6.77 6.74 25.48
N SER A 333 -6.65 7.26 26.71
CA SER A 333 -7.72 7.99 27.41
C SER A 333 -7.52 9.52 27.45
N THR A 334 -6.61 10.07 26.64
CA THR A 334 -6.32 11.51 26.62
C THR A 334 -7.53 12.36 26.21
N ASP A 335 -7.75 13.49 26.89
CA ASP A 335 -8.74 14.53 26.50
C ASP A 335 -8.16 15.52 25.46
N ARG A 336 -6.93 15.29 24.98
CA ARG A 336 -6.30 16.11 23.94
C ARG A 336 -7.11 16.00 22.64
N ASP A 337 -7.35 17.14 21.99
CA ASP A 337 -8.13 17.29 20.75
C ASP A 337 -9.58 16.75 20.80
N ALA A 338 -10.15 16.60 22.00
CA ALA A 338 -11.51 16.13 22.28
C ALA A 338 -12.61 16.75 21.39
N ASP A 339 -12.56 18.06 21.16
CA ASP A 339 -13.55 18.82 20.39
C ASP A 339 -13.46 18.57 18.86
N SER A 340 -12.55 17.70 18.39
CA SER A 340 -12.37 17.41 16.96
C SER A 340 -13.46 16.50 16.39
N VAL A 341 -13.81 16.69 15.11
CA VAL A 341 -14.61 15.72 14.34
C VAL A 341 -13.68 14.90 13.44
N LEU A 342 -13.49 13.61 13.74
CA LEU A 342 -12.46 12.79 13.10
C LEU A 342 -12.65 12.68 11.58
N VAL A 343 -13.89 12.49 11.11
CA VAL A 343 -14.23 12.39 9.68
C VAL A 343 -14.11 13.72 8.90
N ASN A 344 -13.64 14.81 9.53
CA ASN A 344 -13.58 16.13 8.90
C ASN A 344 -12.36 16.93 9.39
N ASP A 345 -11.26 16.90 8.63
CA ASP A 345 -9.99 17.55 8.97
C ASP A 345 -10.08 19.06 9.18
N ILE A 346 -11.01 19.74 8.50
CA ILE A 346 -11.28 21.17 8.70
C ILE A 346 -11.79 21.46 10.12
N HIS A 347 -12.27 20.44 10.84
CA HIS A 347 -12.74 20.49 12.22
C HIS A 347 -11.80 19.78 13.21
N TRP A 348 -10.56 19.45 12.84
CA TRP A 348 -9.55 19.00 13.79
C TRP A 348 -8.99 20.21 14.57
N THR A 349 -8.82 20.09 15.89
CA THR A 349 -8.26 21.16 16.73
C THR A 349 -6.74 21.31 16.58
N SER A 350 -6.07 20.26 16.12
CA SER A 350 -4.68 20.28 15.66
C SER A 350 -4.42 19.07 14.75
N ASP A 351 -3.30 19.08 14.02
CA ASP A 351 -2.86 17.96 13.16
C ASP A 351 -2.59 16.65 13.92
N TYR A 352 -2.72 16.67 15.25
CA TYR A 352 -2.56 15.54 16.14
C TYR A 352 -3.88 14.87 16.56
N ALA A 353 -5.04 15.45 16.21
CA ALA A 353 -6.36 14.88 16.52
C ALA A 353 -6.52 13.40 16.14
N PRO A 354 -5.91 12.89 15.05
CA PRO A 354 -5.84 11.45 14.76
C PRO A 354 -5.12 10.61 15.84
N TYR A 355 -3.95 11.03 16.34
CA TYR A 355 -3.24 10.30 17.41
C TYR A 355 -4.01 10.38 18.73
N SER A 356 -4.56 11.55 19.07
CA SER A 356 -5.17 11.78 20.40
C SER A 356 -6.63 11.33 20.49
N LYS A 357 -7.53 11.95 19.72
CA LYS A 357 -8.95 11.54 19.70
C LYS A 357 -9.15 10.27 18.86
N GLY A 358 -8.40 10.08 17.77
CA GLY A 358 -8.56 8.92 16.90
C GLY A 358 -8.19 7.60 17.58
N SER A 359 -7.01 7.51 18.21
CA SER A 359 -6.63 6.28 18.96
C SER A 359 -7.61 5.95 20.08
N ARG A 360 -8.11 6.98 20.80
CA ARG A 360 -9.17 6.87 21.80
C ARG A 360 -10.48 6.32 21.21
N VAL A 361 -10.88 6.80 20.04
CA VAL A 361 -12.06 6.26 19.34
C VAL A 361 -11.83 4.80 18.90
N LEU A 362 -10.63 4.43 18.43
CA LEU A 362 -10.33 3.03 18.10
C LEU A 362 -10.27 2.11 19.32
N ALA A 363 -9.72 2.55 20.45
CA ALA A 363 -9.70 1.81 21.71
C ALA A 363 -11.10 1.55 22.27
N GLY A 364 -12.01 2.52 22.13
CA GLY A 364 -13.42 2.34 22.47
C GLY A 364 -14.14 1.41 21.47
N LEU A 365 -13.85 1.55 20.17
CA LEU A 365 -14.46 0.77 19.09
C LEU A 365 -14.13 -0.72 19.20
N ASP A 366 -12.85 -1.07 19.40
CA ASP A 366 -12.41 -2.46 19.57
C ASP A 366 -13.17 -3.15 20.73
N ALA A 367 -13.31 -2.43 21.84
CA ALA A 367 -14.09 -2.90 22.98
C ALA A 367 -15.60 -3.05 22.69
N GLN A 368 -16.17 -2.38 21.67
CA GLN A 368 -17.55 -2.65 21.23
C GLN A 368 -17.62 -3.82 20.25
N ILE A 369 -16.70 -3.93 19.28
CA ILE A 369 -16.63 -5.06 18.33
C ILE A 369 -16.54 -6.38 19.11
N ARG A 370 -15.67 -6.44 20.12
CA ARG A 370 -15.51 -7.62 20.99
C ARG A 370 -16.73 -7.90 21.87
N ARG A 371 -17.52 -6.89 22.24
CA ARG A 371 -18.78 -7.09 22.97
C ARG A 371 -19.89 -7.62 22.06
N GLY A 372 -20.04 -7.04 20.86
CA GLY A 372 -21.04 -7.46 19.87
C GLY A 372 -20.81 -8.88 19.38
N SER A 373 -19.55 -9.21 19.05
CA SER A 373 -19.12 -10.54 18.61
C SER A 373 -19.03 -11.59 19.72
N GLY A 374 -19.22 -11.22 21.00
CA GLY A 374 -19.02 -12.12 22.14
C GLY A 374 -17.57 -12.58 22.33
N GLY A 375 -16.60 -11.79 21.87
CA GLY A 375 -15.16 -12.07 21.92
C GLY A 375 -14.64 -12.88 20.73
N ASN A 376 -15.41 -13.00 19.65
CA ASN A 376 -14.96 -13.69 18.43
C ASN A 376 -14.08 -12.79 17.55
N TYR A 377 -14.45 -11.52 17.37
CA TYR A 377 -13.78 -10.56 16.48
C TYR A 377 -13.29 -9.32 17.24
N SER A 378 -12.41 -8.57 16.59
CA SER A 378 -11.73 -7.38 17.09
C SER A 378 -11.56 -6.34 15.99
N LEU A 379 -11.03 -5.16 16.35
CA LEU A 379 -10.61 -4.15 15.38
C LEU A 379 -9.49 -4.66 14.44
N ALA A 380 -8.76 -5.73 14.80
CA ALA A 380 -7.73 -6.31 13.91
C ALA A 380 -8.37 -6.98 12.69
N ASP A 381 -9.55 -7.58 12.85
CA ASP A 381 -10.33 -8.18 11.76
C ASP A 381 -10.88 -7.08 10.83
N VAL A 382 -11.36 -5.96 11.39
CA VAL A 382 -11.76 -4.75 10.63
C VAL A 382 -10.55 -4.09 9.93
N PHE A 383 -9.39 -4.03 10.59
CA PHE A 383 -8.18 -3.45 10.03
C PHE A 383 -7.67 -4.27 8.84
N TYR A 384 -7.76 -5.60 8.90
CA TYR A 384 -7.50 -6.46 7.75
C TYR A 384 -8.42 -6.11 6.56
N LEU A 385 -9.73 -5.98 6.77
CA LEU A 385 -10.69 -5.69 5.70
C LEU A 385 -10.45 -4.31 5.08
N VAL A 386 -10.23 -3.28 5.90
CA VAL A 386 -9.85 -1.94 5.44
C VAL A 386 -8.59 -1.98 4.57
N ASN A 387 -7.61 -2.84 4.87
CA ASN A 387 -6.38 -2.98 4.07
C ASN A 387 -6.52 -3.84 2.81
N SER A 388 -7.60 -4.61 2.69
CA SER A 388 -7.85 -5.53 1.56
C SER A 388 -8.85 -4.95 0.55
N HIS A 389 -9.68 -3.98 0.97
CA HIS A 389 -10.58 -3.20 0.11
C HIS A 389 -9.89 -2.65 -1.14
N ARG A 390 -10.33 -3.12 -2.32
CA ARG A 390 -9.86 -2.63 -3.63
C ARG A 390 -10.34 -1.18 -3.85
N GLY A 391 -9.41 -0.28 -4.17
CA GLY A 391 -9.72 1.13 -4.46
C GLY A 391 -9.64 2.08 -3.26
N GLY A 392 -10.60 3.00 -3.16
CA GLY A 392 -10.52 4.19 -2.31
C GLY A 392 -11.45 4.18 -1.10
N VAL A 393 -10.97 3.69 0.04
CA VAL A 393 -11.74 3.47 1.27
C VAL A 393 -12.40 4.76 1.78
N THR A 394 -13.71 4.70 2.01
CA THR A 394 -14.51 5.76 2.62
C THR A 394 -14.90 5.42 4.06
N TYR A 395 -15.53 6.38 4.74
CA TYR A 395 -16.07 6.15 6.09
C TYR A 395 -17.22 5.11 6.10
N TYR A 396 -17.93 4.93 4.98
CA TYR A 396 -19.03 3.96 4.92
C TYR A 396 -18.53 2.52 4.89
N ASP A 397 -17.43 2.25 4.18
CA ASP A 397 -16.80 0.93 4.11
C ASP A 397 -16.22 0.54 5.47
N LEU A 398 -15.55 1.47 6.17
CA LEU A 398 -15.13 1.27 7.56
C LEU A 398 -16.34 0.94 8.47
N ARG A 399 -17.46 1.65 8.31
CA ARG A 399 -18.68 1.39 9.10
C ARG A 399 -19.25 0.00 8.80
N GLU A 400 -19.25 -0.42 7.53
CA GLU A 400 -19.74 -1.72 7.09
C GLU A 400 -18.92 -2.87 7.69
N TYR A 401 -17.58 -2.82 7.58
CA TYR A 401 -16.69 -3.79 8.23
C TYR A 401 -16.84 -3.81 9.76
N VAL A 402 -17.09 -2.65 10.39
CA VAL A 402 -17.41 -2.55 11.83
C VAL A 402 -18.76 -3.20 12.18
N VAL A 403 -19.77 -3.08 11.32
CA VAL A 403 -21.08 -3.72 11.52
C VAL A 403 -21.02 -5.22 11.27
N ALA A 404 -20.22 -5.69 10.32
CA ALA A 404 -19.97 -7.11 10.10
C ALA A 404 -19.28 -7.76 11.32
N ALA A 405 -18.16 -7.19 11.77
CA ALA A 405 -17.41 -7.73 12.91
C ALA A 405 -18.08 -7.50 14.28
N GLY A 406 -18.81 -6.39 14.46
CA GLY A 406 -19.29 -5.91 15.76
C GLY A 406 -20.81 -5.75 15.91
N GLY A 407 -21.58 -5.96 14.84
CA GLY A 407 -23.02 -5.69 14.78
C GLY A 407 -23.36 -4.19 14.72
N GLU A 408 -24.62 -3.88 14.40
CA GLU A 408 -25.10 -2.50 14.19
C GLU A 408 -24.79 -1.56 15.38
N SER A 409 -24.77 -2.07 16.62
CA SER A 409 -24.41 -1.28 17.81
C SER A 409 -22.95 -0.80 17.84
N ALA A 410 -22.04 -1.45 17.13
CA ALA A 410 -20.67 -0.95 16.94
C ALA A 410 -20.63 0.14 15.85
N GLY A 411 -21.45 0.00 14.80
CA GLY A 411 -21.64 1.02 13.76
C GLY A 411 -22.28 2.32 14.29
N GLU A 412 -23.36 2.21 15.07
CA GLU A 412 -24.00 3.35 15.75
C GLU A 412 -23.01 4.05 16.72
N TRP A 413 -22.15 3.28 17.39
CA TRP A 413 -21.11 3.83 18.28
C TRP A 413 -20.04 4.58 17.49
N LEU A 414 -19.59 4.05 16.35
CA LEU A 414 -18.64 4.73 15.47
C LEU A 414 -19.24 6.03 14.89
N ASP A 415 -20.52 6.02 14.50
CA ASP A 415 -21.26 7.20 14.08
C ASP A 415 -21.27 8.30 15.16
N GLU A 416 -21.42 7.94 16.44
CA GLU A 416 -21.40 8.91 17.55
C GLU A 416 -20.02 9.58 17.70
N TYR A 417 -18.94 8.81 17.79
CA TYR A 417 -17.63 9.34 18.22
C TYR A 417 -16.69 9.77 17.09
N ALA A 418 -16.84 9.27 15.86
CA ALA A 418 -16.05 9.75 14.73
C ALA A 418 -16.68 10.95 14.01
N ARG A 419 -18.01 11.09 14.03
CA ARG A 419 -18.75 12.11 13.27
C ARG A 419 -19.20 13.32 14.10
N THR A 420 -18.88 13.36 15.39
CA THR A 420 -19.27 14.46 16.30
C THR A 420 -18.15 14.85 17.27
N GLU A 421 -18.38 15.94 17.99
CA GLU A 421 -17.51 16.42 19.08
C GLU A 421 -17.55 15.51 20.33
N SER A 422 -18.45 14.50 20.38
CA SER A 422 -18.53 13.53 21.48
C SER A 422 -17.21 12.79 21.72
N VAL A 423 -16.97 12.42 22.98
CA VAL A 423 -15.74 11.75 23.44
C VAL A 423 -16.11 10.48 24.20
N PRO A 424 -15.54 9.30 23.89
CA PRO A 424 -15.90 8.07 24.56
C PRO A 424 -15.16 7.88 25.90
N GLU A 425 -15.81 7.19 26.84
CA GLU A 425 -15.14 6.61 28.02
C GLU A 425 -14.51 5.27 27.64
N ILE A 426 -13.20 5.11 27.90
CA ILE A 426 -12.49 3.85 27.63
C ILE A 426 -12.74 2.84 28.74
N PRO A 427 -13.16 1.60 28.44
CA PRO A 427 -13.45 0.60 29.47
C PRO A 427 -12.23 0.23 30.32
N ASP A 428 -12.32 0.49 31.63
CA ASP A 428 -11.45 -0.08 32.65
C ASP A 428 -11.72 -1.58 32.82
N ASN A 429 -11.23 -2.39 31.87
CA ASN A 429 -11.21 -3.84 31.91
C ASN A 429 -10.20 -4.43 30.90
N ALA A 430 -9.02 -4.81 31.39
CA ALA A 430 -7.98 -5.55 30.67
C ALA A 430 -8.50 -6.70 29.78
N SER A 431 -9.47 -7.48 30.25
CA SER A 431 -10.01 -8.65 29.52
C SER A 431 -10.85 -8.33 28.28
N LEU A 432 -11.03 -7.04 27.94
CA LEU A 432 -11.57 -6.62 26.65
C LEU A 432 -10.48 -6.43 25.58
N TYR A 433 -9.19 -6.58 25.92
CA TYR A 433 -8.06 -6.30 25.03
C TYR A 433 -7.09 -7.48 24.85
N ASP A 434 -7.37 -8.64 25.47
CA ASP A 434 -6.67 -9.92 25.26
C ASP A 434 -6.82 -10.43 23.81
N SER A 435 -6.00 -11.40 23.36
CA SER A 435 -6.13 -11.97 22.00
C SER A 435 -7.44 -12.71 21.76
N PRO A 436 -8.11 -12.54 20.59
CA PRO A 436 -9.25 -13.41 20.21
C PRO A 436 -8.76 -14.85 19.98
N THR A 437 -9.42 -15.82 20.61
CA THR A 437 -8.84 -17.17 20.79
C THR A 437 -9.42 -18.25 19.87
N ARG A 438 -9.68 -17.97 18.59
CA ARG A 438 -10.33 -18.93 17.67
C ARG A 438 -9.76 -18.87 16.25
N PRO A 439 -8.92 -19.85 15.84
CA PRO A 439 -8.48 -20.03 14.45
C PRO A 439 -9.42 -20.92 13.63
N GLU A 440 -10.37 -21.61 14.27
CA GLU A 440 -11.44 -22.42 13.65
C GLU A 440 -12.75 -21.62 13.59
N ARG A 441 -12.66 -20.35 13.18
CA ARG A 441 -13.84 -19.55 12.82
C ARG A 441 -14.08 -19.69 11.31
N ASP A 442 -15.34 -19.69 10.95
CA ASP A 442 -15.98 -19.82 9.64
C ASP A 442 -17.23 -18.94 9.87
N ALA A 443 -17.22 -17.76 9.25
CA ALA A 443 -17.82 -16.55 9.83
C ALA A 443 -19.11 -16.13 9.10
N ASP A 444 -19.14 -16.39 7.80
CA ASP A 444 -20.23 -16.22 6.85
C ASP A 444 -21.00 -17.56 6.64
N GLY A 445 -20.29 -18.70 6.64
CA GLY A 445 -20.80 -20.06 6.45
C GLY A 445 -20.45 -20.73 5.12
N ASP A 446 -19.57 -20.14 4.30
CA ASP A 446 -19.03 -20.71 3.04
C ASP A 446 -18.27 -22.03 3.29
N GLY A 447 -17.42 -22.05 4.32
CA GLY A 447 -16.63 -23.21 4.74
C GLY A 447 -15.12 -23.10 4.47
N LEU A 448 -14.61 -21.99 3.93
CA LEU A 448 -13.31 -21.46 4.35
C LEU A 448 -13.35 -21.13 5.85
N THR A 449 -12.18 -20.92 6.42
CA THR A 449 -12.03 -20.31 7.76
C THR A 449 -11.52 -18.89 7.64
N ASP A 450 -11.72 -18.05 8.67
CA ASP A 450 -11.15 -16.70 8.78
C ASP A 450 -9.66 -16.62 8.48
N ALA A 451 -8.93 -17.73 8.66
CA ALA A 451 -7.51 -17.83 8.41
C ALA A 451 -7.17 -18.37 7.00
N GLU A 452 -8.09 -19.05 6.32
CA GLU A 452 -7.99 -19.38 4.89
C GLU A 452 -8.37 -18.15 4.04
N GLU A 453 -9.50 -17.49 4.32
CA GLU A 453 -9.95 -16.25 3.66
C GLU A 453 -8.84 -15.18 3.70
N LYS A 454 -8.27 -14.93 4.90
CA LYS A 454 -7.14 -14.01 5.06
C LYS A 454 -5.90 -14.39 4.24
N ARG A 455 -5.70 -15.67 3.92
CA ARG A 455 -4.58 -16.13 3.07
C ARG A 455 -4.90 -16.07 1.58
N ALA A 456 -6.17 -16.17 1.20
CA ALA A 456 -6.64 -15.89 -0.15
C ALA A 456 -6.64 -14.38 -0.45
N GLY A 457 -6.88 -13.54 0.57
CA GLY A 457 -7.02 -12.08 0.44
C GLY A 457 -8.46 -11.60 0.61
N SER A 458 -9.40 -12.53 0.70
CA SER A 458 -10.84 -12.29 0.64
C SER A 458 -11.49 -11.85 1.97
N ASN A 459 -12.81 -11.68 1.97
CA ASN A 459 -13.57 -11.00 3.02
C ASN A 459 -14.32 -11.97 3.94
N MET A 460 -13.84 -12.15 5.18
CA MET A 460 -14.39 -13.08 6.20
C MET A 460 -15.84 -12.83 6.69
N PHE A 461 -16.63 -12.05 5.96
CA PHE A 461 -18.06 -11.84 6.22
C PHE A 461 -18.91 -11.90 4.94
N ALA A 462 -18.35 -12.36 3.81
CA ALA A 462 -19.02 -12.55 2.54
C ALA A 462 -18.70 -13.96 1.98
N VAL A 463 -19.72 -14.62 1.43
CA VAL A 463 -19.64 -15.97 0.84
C VAL A 463 -18.98 -15.97 -0.55
N ASP A 464 -18.95 -14.77 -1.13
CA ASP A 464 -18.70 -14.39 -2.51
C ASP A 464 -18.19 -12.94 -2.34
N THR A 465 -16.88 -12.73 -2.51
CA THR A 465 -16.19 -11.53 -2.02
C THR A 465 -16.26 -10.34 -2.99
N ASP A 466 -16.45 -10.59 -4.30
CA ASP A 466 -16.53 -9.59 -5.37
C ASP A 466 -17.90 -9.53 -6.08
N ASP A 467 -18.89 -10.34 -5.66
CA ASP A 467 -20.27 -10.43 -6.16
C ASP A 467 -20.39 -10.98 -7.62
N ASP A 468 -19.45 -11.81 -8.09
CA ASP A 468 -19.52 -12.45 -9.42
C ASP A 468 -20.56 -13.60 -9.49
N GLY A 469 -20.75 -14.33 -8.39
CA GLY A 469 -21.67 -15.47 -8.25
C GLY A 469 -21.00 -16.84 -8.07
N LEU A 470 -19.68 -16.90 -8.08
CA LEU A 470 -18.84 -17.98 -7.56
C LEU A 470 -18.77 -17.80 -6.03
N ASN A 471 -17.92 -18.57 -5.34
CA ASN A 471 -17.88 -18.51 -3.87
C ASN A 471 -16.48 -18.86 -3.38
N ASP A 472 -15.97 -18.13 -2.38
CA ASP A 472 -14.57 -18.14 -1.97
C ASP A 472 -13.98 -19.56 -1.80
N SER A 473 -14.71 -20.51 -1.18
CA SER A 473 -14.21 -21.88 -1.01
C SER A 473 -14.22 -22.74 -2.27
N ARG A 474 -15.01 -22.42 -3.30
CA ARG A 474 -14.99 -23.10 -4.59
C ARG A 474 -13.80 -22.64 -5.40
N GLU A 475 -13.55 -21.34 -5.41
CA GLU A 475 -12.41 -20.68 -6.02
C GLU A 475 -11.09 -21.23 -5.49
N VAL A 476 -10.79 -20.90 -4.22
CA VAL A 476 -9.53 -21.18 -3.52
C VAL A 476 -9.21 -22.69 -3.43
N ARG A 477 -10.20 -23.57 -3.55
CA ARG A 477 -10.02 -25.03 -3.38
C ARG A 477 -10.32 -25.89 -4.60
N THR A 478 -10.92 -25.35 -5.66
CA THR A 478 -11.41 -26.15 -6.81
C THR A 478 -11.09 -25.55 -8.17
N VAL A 479 -11.23 -24.22 -8.33
CA VAL A 479 -10.97 -23.52 -9.59
C VAL A 479 -9.49 -23.11 -9.63
N GLY A 480 -9.13 -22.08 -8.88
CA GLY A 480 -7.79 -21.48 -8.90
C GLY A 480 -7.78 -19.96 -9.03
N SER A 481 -8.96 -19.35 -9.21
CA SER A 481 -9.23 -17.90 -9.29
C SER A 481 -8.79 -17.09 -8.07
N ASP A 482 -8.70 -15.76 -8.22
CA ASP A 482 -8.59 -14.82 -7.10
C ASP A 482 -9.99 -14.43 -6.61
N PRO A 483 -10.44 -14.81 -5.39
CA PRO A 483 -11.73 -14.44 -4.80
C PRO A 483 -11.76 -12.96 -4.36
N ASN A 484 -11.31 -12.08 -5.26
CA ASN A 484 -11.27 -10.64 -5.19
C ASN A 484 -11.29 -10.00 -6.61
N ASP A 485 -11.13 -10.75 -7.71
CA ASP A 485 -11.33 -10.28 -9.09
C ASP A 485 -12.44 -11.14 -9.76
N PRO A 486 -13.59 -10.55 -10.14
CA PRO A 486 -14.73 -11.26 -10.74
C PRO A 486 -14.55 -11.51 -12.26
N ASP A 487 -13.29 -11.66 -12.67
CA ASP A 487 -12.73 -11.66 -14.04
C ASP A 487 -11.21 -11.88 -13.85
N THR A 488 -10.81 -13.10 -13.41
CA THR A 488 -9.46 -13.37 -12.87
C THR A 488 -8.32 -13.14 -13.87
N ASP A 489 -8.50 -13.49 -15.15
CA ASP A 489 -7.47 -13.33 -16.17
C ASP A 489 -7.62 -12.05 -17.03
N GLY A 490 -8.81 -11.44 -17.03
CA GLY A 490 -9.08 -10.11 -17.56
C GLY A 490 -9.63 -10.07 -18.98
N ASP A 491 -10.19 -11.17 -19.48
CA ASP A 491 -10.76 -11.29 -20.83
C ASP A 491 -12.13 -10.59 -20.97
N GLY A 492 -12.87 -10.42 -19.86
CA GLY A 492 -14.18 -9.78 -19.80
C GLY A 492 -15.38 -10.72 -19.53
N LEU A 493 -15.16 -12.02 -19.37
CA LEU A 493 -16.14 -13.02 -18.95
C LEU A 493 -15.90 -13.41 -17.48
N PRO A 494 -16.89 -13.28 -16.57
CA PRO A 494 -16.67 -13.62 -15.16
C PRO A 494 -16.44 -15.11 -14.88
N ASP A 495 -15.61 -15.41 -13.88
CA ASP A 495 -15.22 -16.74 -13.42
C ASP A 495 -16.43 -17.69 -13.20
N ALA A 496 -17.52 -17.20 -12.60
CA ALA A 496 -18.75 -17.97 -12.43
C ALA A 496 -19.41 -18.36 -13.76
N ALA A 497 -19.30 -17.51 -14.78
CA ALA A 497 -19.90 -17.68 -16.09
C ALA A 497 -19.08 -18.63 -16.97
N GLU A 498 -17.75 -18.56 -16.91
CA GLU A 498 -16.84 -19.53 -17.51
C GLU A 498 -17.03 -20.93 -16.93
N VAL A 499 -17.02 -21.05 -15.59
CA VAL A 499 -17.14 -22.34 -14.91
C VAL A 499 -18.53 -22.99 -15.10
N ASP A 500 -19.57 -22.20 -15.40
CA ASP A 500 -20.89 -22.73 -15.80
C ASP A 500 -20.94 -23.17 -17.29
N ARG A 501 -19.96 -22.80 -18.12
CA ARG A 501 -19.74 -23.31 -19.50
C ARG A 501 -18.83 -24.53 -19.51
N GLY A 502 -17.64 -24.41 -18.90
CA GLY A 502 -16.59 -25.42 -18.90
C GLY A 502 -15.18 -24.89 -19.16
N ALA A 503 -15.03 -23.58 -19.41
CA ALA A 503 -13.78 -22.83 -19.49
C ALA A 503 -13.00 -22.81 -18.17
N ASP A 504 -11.74 -22.33 -18.21
CA ASP A 504 -10.82 -22.23 -17.07
C ASP A 504 -10.51 -20.74 -16.78
N PRO A 505 -11.02 -20.14 -15.66
CA PRO A 505 -10.81 -18.73 -15.25
C PRO A 505 -9.39 -18.28 -14.94
N THR A 506 -8.40 -18.90 -15.57
CA THR A 506 -6.98 -18.59 -15.43
C THR A 506 -6.24 -18.62 -16.77
N ASP A 507 -6.94 -18.76 -17.90
CA ASP A 507 -6.39 -18.88 -19.25
C ASP A 507 -7.38 -18.32 -20.31
N VAL A 508 -7.17 -17.06 -20.73
CA VAL A 508 -8.03 -16.21 -21.61
C VAL A 508 -8.47 -16.79 -22.98
N ASP A 509 -8.09 -18.01 -23.31
CA ASP A 509 -8.22 -18.71 -24.60
C ASP A 509 -8.25 -20.22 -24.28
N SER A 510 -9.38 -20.67 -23.70
CA SER A 510 -9.52 -21.95 -22.98
C SER A 510 -9.18 -23.21 -23.80
N ASP A 511 -9.13 -23.11 -25.14
CA ASP A 511 -8.88 -24.24 -26.04
C ASP A 511 -7.73 -24.08 -27.07
N ASP A 512 -6.87 -23.06 -26.92
CA ASP A 512 -5.72 -22.72 -27.79
C ASP A 512 -6.13 -22.34 -29.24
N ASP A 513 -7.34 -21.80 -29.48
CA ASP A 513 -7.83 -21.34 -30.79
C ASP A 513 -7.15 -20.06 -31.28
N GLY A 514 -6.98 -19.08 -30.39
CA GLY A 514 -6.59 -17.71 -30.70
C GLY A 514 -7.73 -16.68 -30.75
N LEU A 515 -8.82 -16.91 -30.01
CA LEU A 515 -9.96 -16.02 -29.85
C LEU A 515 -10.49 -16.05 -28.41
N ASP A 516 -10.35 -14.93 -27.70
CA ASP A 516 -10.56 -14.85 -26.26
C ASP A 516 -12.01 -15.27 -25.84
N ASP A 517 -12.19 -16.07 -24.78
CA ASP A 517 -13.46 -16.70 -24.36
C ASP A 517 -14.64 -15.71 -24.22
N GLY A 518 -14.38 -14.52 -23.68
CA GLY A 518 -15.32 -13.41 -23.54
C GLY A 518 -15.67 -12.77 -24.89
N THR A 519 -14.76 -12.78 -25.87
CA THR A 519 -15.05 -12.41 -27.25
C THR A 519 -15.94 -13.46 -27.92
N GLU A 520 -15.66 -14.75 -27.70
CA GLU A 520 -16.51 -15.85 -28.18
C GLU A 520 -17.95 -15.71 -27.69
N VAL A 521 -18.10 -15.55 -26.38
CA VAL A 521 -19.37 -15.52 -25.65
C VAL A 521 -20.14 -14.19 -25.80
N HIS A 522 -19.50 -13.10 -26.24
CA HIS A 522 -20.15 -11.78 -26.37
C HIS A 522 -20.18 -11.19 -27.79
N GLU A 523 -19.29 -11.58 -28.71
CA GLU A 523 -19.26 -11.08 -30.09
C GLU A 523 -19.43 -12.18 -31.17
N SER A 524 -19.02 -13.42 -30.92
CA SER A 524 -19.03 -14.51 -31.93
C SER A 524 -20.17 -15.53 -31.83
N ASP A 525 -20.81 -15.68 -30.66
CA ASP A 525 -21.82 -16.71 -30.35
C ASP A 525 -21.28 -18.17 -30.45
N THR A 526 -20.00 -18.39 -30.12
CA THR A 526 -19.28 -19.69 -30.14
C THR A 526 -19.19 -20.38 -28.75
N ASP A 527 -18.59 -21.57 -28.66
CA ASP A 527 -18.44 -22.37 -27.42
C ASP A 527 -16.94 -22.44 -27.01
N PRO A 528 -16.50 -21.77 -25.93
CA PRO A 528 -15.09 -21.63 -25.53
C PRO A 528 -14.50 -22.90 -24.90
N THR A 529 -14.81 -24.05 -25.50
CA THR A 529 -14.29 -25.38 -25.16
C THR A 529 -14.20 -26.33 -26.38
N ASP A 530 -14.50 -25.85 -27.60
CA ASP A 530 -14.44 -26.63 -28.86
C ASP A 530 -13.95 -25.75 -30.04
N PRO A 531 -12.65 -25.79 -30.42
CA PRO A 531 -11.97 -24.81 -31.31
C PRO A 531 -12.27 -24.99 -32.82
N ASP A 532 -13.53 -25.30 -33.15
CA ASP A 532 -14.10 -25.62 -34.46
C ASP A 532 -15.64 -25.76 -34.26
N THR A 533 -16.32 -24.75 -33.70
CA THR A 533 -17.71 -24.81 -33.18
C THR A 533 -18.71 -25.41 -34.18
N ASP A 534 -18.59 -25.12 -35.48
CA ASP A 534 -19.46 -25.69 -36.53
C ASP A 534 -18.97 -27.02 -37.13
N GLY A 535 -17.69 -27.36 -36.94
CA GLY A 535 -17.04 -28.58 -37.40
C GLY A 535 -16.67 -28.61 -38.91
N ASP A 536 -16.53 -27.46 -39.57
CA ASP A 536 -16.02 -27.29 -40.94
C ASP A 536 -14.52 -27.68 -41.05
N GLY A 537 -13.73 -27.47 -39.99
CA GLY A 537 -12.29 -27.68 -39.95
C GLY A 537 -11.46 -26.41 -40.15
N ILE A 538 -12.04 -25.25 -39.82
CA ILE A 538 -11.40 -23.95 -39.62
C ILE A 538 -11.74 -23.54 -38.19
N SER A 539 -10.75 -23.15 -37.39
CA SER A 539 -11.00 -22.76 -36.01
C SER A 539 -11.73 -21.42 -35.93
N ASP A 540 -12.43 -21.15 -34.83
CA ASP A 540 -13.33 -19.99 -34.73
C ASP A 540 -12.57 -18.66 -34.80
N GLY A 541 -11.36 -18.58 -34.22
CA GLY A 541 -10.43 -17.47 -34.41
C GLY A 541 -9.84 -17.38 -35.82
N GLU A 542 -9.54 -18.50 -36.50
CA GLU A 542 -9.15 -18.45 -37.93
C GLU A 542 -10.33 -17.96 -38.82
N ALA A 543 -11.57 -18.29 -38.45
CA ALA A 543 -12.80 -17.85 -39.13
C ALA A 543 -13.06 -16.35 -38.91
N VAL A 544 -13.04 -15.88 -37.65
CA VAL A 544 -13.19 -14.46 -37.27
C VAL A 544 -12.07 -13.60 -37.87
N ALA A 545 -10.82 -14.04 -37.80
CA ALA A 545 -9.68 -13.34 -38.42
C ALA A 545 -9.79 -13.23 -39.96
N GLN A 546 -10.54 -14.13 -40.62
CA GLN A 546 -10.84 -14.05 -42.05
C GLN A 546 -12.16 -13.35 -42.38
N GLY A 547 -12.96 -12.99 -41.37
CA GLY A 547 -14.29 -12.40 -41.55
C GLY A 547 -15.30 -13.38 -42.14
N MET A 548 -15.20 -14.66 -41.74
CA MET A 548 -16.20 -15.69 -41.98
C MET A 548 -17.25 -15.67 -40.85
N ASP A 549 -18.10 -16.69 -40.79
CA ASP A 549 -19.08 -16.89 -39.72
C ASP A 549 -18.68 -18.18 -38.99
N PRO A 550 -18.21 -18.13 -37.73
CA PRO A 550 -17.73 -19.31 -37.01
C PRO A 550 -18.85 -20.29 -36.65
N THR A 551 -20.09 -19.80 -36.52
CA THR A 551 -21.25 -20.61 -36.09
C THR A 551 -21.84 -21.51 -37.20
N GLY A 552 -21.38 -21.37 -38.44
CA GLY A 552 -21.91 -22.08 -39.61
C GLY A 552 -23.34 -21.68 -40.04
N GLU A 553 -23.97 -20.66 -39.43
CA GLU A 553 -25.33 -20.21 -39.78
C GLU A 553 -25.37 -19.55 -41.19
N GLU A 554 -25.66 -20.33 -42.24
CA GLU A 554 -25.89 -19.79 -43.60
C GLU A 554 -26.88 -18.59 -43.54
N PRO A 555 -26.47 -17.35 -43.88
CA PRO A 555 -27.20 -16.15 -43.49
C PRO A 555 -28.61 -16.11 -44.09
N GLU A 556 -29.61 -16.27 -43.20
CA GLU A 556 -31.05 -16.46 -43.44
C GLU A 556 -31.50 -15.84 -44.78
N THR A 557 -31.66 -16.67 -45.81
CA THR A 557 -31.77 -16.23 -47.21
C THR A 557 -33.11 -15.56 -47.52
N ARG A 558 -33.22 -14.30 -47.06
CA ARG A 558 -34.38 -13.41 -47.06
C ARG A 558 -35.28 -13.57 -48.29
N THR A 559 -36.26 -14.46 -48.18
CA THR A 559 -37.20 -14.74 -49.27
C THR A 559 -38.00 -13.47 -49.59
N ALA A 560 -37.89 -13.00 -50.82
CA ALA A 560 -38.47 -11.72 -51.23
C ALA A 560 -40.01 -11.79 -51.31
N GLU A 561 -40.70 -11.33 -50.26
CA GLU A 561 -42.15 -11.11 -50.30
C GLU A 561 -42.53 -10.09 -51.39
N PRO A 562 -43.66 -10.28 -52.08
CA PRO A 562 -44.03 -9.48 -53.26
C PRO A 562 -44.58 -8.09 -52.88
N THR A 563 -44.24 -7.09 -53.71
CA THR A 563 -44.57 -5.67 -53.53
C THR A 563 -46.07 -5.40 -53.29
N PRO A 564 -46.46 -4.73 -52.19
CA PRO A 564 -47.86 -4.36 -51.96
C PRO A 564 -48.31 -3.23 -52.91
N THR A 565 -49.50 -3.39 -53.49
CA THR A 565 -50.08 -2.38 -54.41
C THR A 565 -50.61 -1.16 -53.65
N THR A 566 -50.18 0.04 -54.05
CA THR A 566 -50.61 1.29 -53.42
C THR A 566 -52.07 1.62 -53.68
N VAL A 567 -52.86 1.84 -52.63
CA VAL A 567 -54.18 2.51 -52.70
C VAL A 567 -54.24 3.59 -51.63
N ALA A 568 -54.40 4.85 -52.05
CA ALA A 568 -54.54 6.00 -51.16
C ALA A 568 -56.01 6.40 -50.98
N THR A 569 -56.38 6.95 -49.82
CA THR A 569 -57.38 8.03 -49.66
C THR A 569 -57.23 8.70 -48.28
N THR A 570 -57.61 9.98 -48.22
CA THR A 570 -57.39 10.94 -47.13
C THR A 570 -58.24 10.73 -45.86
N ALA A 571 -57.75 11.24 -44.72
CA ALA A 571 -58.52 11.44 -43.49
C ALA A 571 -59.66 12.47 -43.64
N PRO A 572 -60.53 12.61 -42.62
CA PRO A 572 -60.55 13.90 -41.93
C PRO A 572 -60.68 13.84 -40.39
N THR A 573 -60.46 15.01 -39.78
CA THR A 573 -60.45 15.33 -38.34
C THR A 573 -61.78 15.24 -37.60
N GLY A 574 -61.74 15.00 -36.28
CA GLY A 574 -62.82 15.31 -35.32
C GLY A 574 -62.30 15.47 -33.89
N THR A 575 -62.68 16.55 -33.19
CA THR A 575 -62.18 16.94 -31.85
C THR A 575 -63.33 17.01 -30.81
N PRO A 576 -63.08 17.34 -29.52
CA PRO A 576 -63.31 16.41 -28.41
C PRO A 576 -64.65 16.61 -27.65
N GLY A 577 -64.99 15.66 -26.77
CA GLY A 577 -66.08 15.79 -25.80
C GLY A 577 -65.64 15.42 -24.38
N MET A 578 -65.79 16.34 -23.42
CA MET A 578 -65.63 16.05 -22.00
C MET A 578 -66.89 15.42 -21.41
N ALA A 579 -66.72 14.48 -20.47
CA ALA A 579 -67.74 14.10 -19.51
C ALA A 579 -67.09 13.85 -18.14
N THR A 580 -67.69 14.38 -17.07
CA THR A 580 -67.21 14.26 -15.68
C THR A 580 -67.84 13.04 -14.98
N GLY A 581 -67.10 12.37 -14.08
CA GLY A 581 -67.59 11.16 -13.42
C GLY A 581 -66.84 10.75 -12.13
N THR A 582 -67.20 11.42 -11.03
CA THR A 582 -67.23 10.99 -9.60
C THR A 582 -66.32 9.87 -9.08
N SER A 583 -65.67 10.12 -7.93
CA SER A 583 -64.84 9.18 -7.16
C SER A 583 -65.60 8.24 -6.20
N ALA A 584 -65.08 7.02 -6.00
CA ALA A 584 -65.32 6.19 -4.79
C ALA A 584 -64.28 5.05 -4.60
N THR A 585 -63.49 5.13 -3.52
CA THR A 585 -63.03 4.03 -2.64
C THR A 585 -62.52 2.68 -3.20
N ALA A 586 -61.22 2.39 -3.00
CA ALA A 586 -60.68 1.44 -1.98
C ALA A 586 -59.59 0.43 -2.44
N SER A 587 -58.64 0.21 -1.52
CA SER A 587 -57.82 -1.00 -1.24
C SER A 587 -56.88 -1.61 -2.31
N GLY A 588 -55.61 -1.74 -1.93
CA GLY A 588 -54.72 -2.84 -2.35
C GLY A 588 -53.59 -2.46 -3.31
N GLY A 589 -52.39 -2.99 -3.07
CA GLY A 589 -51.23 -2.92 -3.96
C GLY A 589 -50.13 -1.98 -3.49
N SER A 590 -48.95 -2.55 -3.20
CA SER A 590 -47.70 -1.80 -3.03
C SER A 590 -47.11 -1.43 -4.41
N PRO A 591 -46.52 -0.24 -4.59
CA PRO A 591 -45.38 -0.11 -5.50
C PRO A 591 -44.15 -0.81 -4.86
N GLY A 592 -43.25 -1.44 -5.60
CA GLY A 592 -43.09 -1.39 -7.05
C GLY A 592 -42.38 -0.12 -7.50
N PHE A 593 -41.15 0.08 -7.00
CA PHE A 593 -40.24 1.09 -7.55
C PHE A 593 -39.76 0.61 -8.93
N GLY A 594 -40.09 1.36 -9.97
CA GLY A 594 -39.68 1.06 -11.33
C GLY A 594 -38.28 1.60 -11.61
N VAL A 595 -37.53 0.86 -12.42
CA VAL A 595 -36.27 1.32 -13.02
C VAL A 595 -36.53 2.62 -13.79
N ALA A 596 -35.83 3.68 -13.41
CA ALA A 596 -35.90 4.98 -14.08
C ALA A 596 -34.57 5.24 -14.79
N GLY A 597 -34.47 4.81 -16.05
CA GLY A 597 -33.28 5.01 -16.88
C GLY A 597 -32.92 6.49 -17.02
N GLY A 598 -31.86 6.92 -16.34
CA GLY A 598 -31.28 8.26 -16.44
C GLY A 598 -30.10 8.25 -17.39
N VAL A 599 -30.24 8.90 -18.56
CA VAL A 599 -29.17 8.96 -19.57
C VAL A 599 -27.95 9.68 -19.00
N VAL A 600 -26.85 8.96 -18.81
CA VAL A 600 -25.54 9.53 -18.49
C VAL A 600 -25.00 10.23 -19.74
N ALA A 601 -25.00 11.56 -19.71
CA ALA A 601 -24.37 12.36 -20.75
C ALA A 601 -22.89 12.57 -20.41
N LEU A 602 -21.98 12.01 -21.21
CA LEU A 602 -20.53 12.15 -21.06
C LEU A 602 -20.10 13.63 -21.05
N GLY A 603 -19.84 14.15 -19.86
CA GLY A 603 -19.49 15.55 -19.60
C GLY A 603 -18.00 15.84 -19.78
N GLY A 604 -17.46 15.66 -21.00
CA GLY A 604 -16.03 15.84 -21.28
C GLY A 604 -15.48 17.21 -20.85
N CYS A 605 -14.39 17.19 -20.05
CA CYS A 605 -13.76 18.41 -19.52
C CYS A 605 -13.07 19.25 -20.60
N VAL A 606 -13.74 20.29 -21.09
CA VAL A 606 -13.14 21.29 -21.99
C VAL A 606 -12.16 22.18 -21.23
N VAL A 607 -10.85 21.95 -21.43
CA VAL A 607 -9.76 22.76 -20.85
C VAL A 607 -9.86 24.21 -21.33
N LEU A 608 -10.21 25.12 -20.42
CA LEU A 608 -10.52 26.52 -20.75
C LEU A 608 -9.27 27.41 -20.77
N VAL A 609 -8.55 27.39 -21.90
CA VAL A 609 -7.29 28.15 -22.10
C VAL A 609 -7.50 29.68 -21.99
N MET A 610 -7.18 30.26 -20.84
CA MET A 610 -7.24 31.71 -20.61
C MET A 610 -6.13 32.48 -21.34
N ARG A 611 -6.40 32.86 -22.60
CA ARG A 611 -5.54 33.79 -23.36
C ARG A 611 -5.55 35.20 -22.78
N SER A 612 -4.57 35.52 -21.95
CA SER A 612 -4.28 36.88 -21.50
C SER A 612 -4.08 37.85 -22.68
N ARG A 613 -4.94 38.87 -22.78
CA ARG A 613 -4.82 39.96 -23.77
C ARG A 613 -4.28 41.23 -23.12
N ARG A 614 -2.99 41.52 -23.32
CA ARG A 614 -2.45 42.87 -23.10
C ARG A 614 -3.19 43.89 -23.98
N ARG A 615 -3.60 45.02 -23.41
CA ARG A 615 -3.76 46.30 -24.12
C ARG A 615 -3.39 47.47 -23.22
N SER A 616 -2.53 48.34 -23.77
CA SER A 616 -2.28 49.75 -23.43
C SER A 616 -2.29 50.12 -21.95
#